data_AF-A0A2N3WHU3-F1
#
_entry.id   AF-A0A2N3WHU3-F1
#
_cell.length_a   1.000
_cell.length_b   1.000
_cell.length_c   1.000
_cell.angle_alpha   90.00
_cell.angle_beta   90.00
_cell.angle_gamma   90.00
#
_symmetry.space_group_name_H-M   'P 1'
#
loop_
_entity.id
_entity.type
_entity.pdbx_description
1 polymer ?
#
loop_
_entity_poly.entity_id
_entity_poly.type
_entity_poly.pdbx_seq_one_letter_code
_entity_poly.pdbx_strand_id
1 'polypeptide(L)'
;MPDRRPIVLAATLAFALSACSSAPDAPPPGTVPASAPASTSAPARTKIAYTKPGTKLKIGEKAVVPFTTDSSPVGAVGVTVTRIDRGTQAELARMNLGDDLTGLVPFYVQFTVSNETGDDFSASRVTGVSGLLKDGSKGRMELAPDSPECHSDAAGVFTAKGATYGTCMMELAVPGTTVTGAEYDDDSYAWLAKGTDYQANPIIWQP
;
A
#
# COMPACT_ATOMS: atom_id res chain seq x y z
N MET A 1 -42.45 19.75 -17.92
CA MET A 1 -43.52 20.52 -17.22
C MET A 1 -44.70 19.56 -17.11
N PRO A 2 -45.16 19.25 -15.89
CA PRO A 2 -46.04 20.11 -15.08
C PRO A 2 -45.38 20.55 -13.75
N ASP A 3 -45.46 21.83 -13.40
CA ASP A 3 -46.29 22.47 -12.33
C ASP A 3 -45.74 22.26 -10.90
N ARG A 4 -45.08 23.28 -10.29
CA ARG A 4 -45.63 24.36 -9.43
C ARG A 4 -46.43 23.78 -8.23
N ARG A 5 -46.26 24.14 -6.96
CA ARG A 5 -45.48 25.17 -6.21
C ARG A 5 -45.66 24.86 -4.68
N PRO A 6 -45.01 25.61 -3.76
CA PRO A 6 -44.64 25.23 -2.38
C PRO A 6 -45.58 25.75 -1.28
N ILE A 7 -45.49 25.20 -0.05
CA ILE A 7 -45.98 25.75 1.24
C ILE A 7 -45.12 25.09 2.35
N VAL A 8 -44.29 25.71 3.21
CA VAL A 8 -44.34 26.89 4.12
C VAL A 8 -44.92 26.59 5.53
N LEU A 9 -44.10 26.94 6.54
CA LEU A 9 -44.39 27.26 7.96
C LEU A 9 -44.90 26.16 8.92
N ALA A 10 -44.22 25.99 10.06
CA ALA A 10 -44.63 26.69 11.30
C ALA A 10 -43.73 26.34 12.50
N ALA A 11 -43.27 27.37 13.18
CA ALA A 11 -42.65 27.32 14.50
C ALA A 11 -43.73 27.25 15.58
N THR A 12 -43.45 26.56 16.69
CA THR A 12 -44.17 26.74 17.96
C THR A 12 -43.19 26.69 19.13
N LEU A 13 -42.89 27.87 19.68
CA LEU A 13 -42.50 28.06 21.08
C LEU A 13 -43.75 27.90 21.95
N ALA A 14 -43.62 27.22 23.09
CA ALA A 14 -44.54 27.36 24.21
C ALA A 14 -43.75 27.40 25.52
N PHE A 15 -43.79 28.58 26.16
CA PHE A 15 -43.39 28.82 27.54
C PHE A 15 -44.61 28.58 28.46
N ALA A 16 -44.43 27.90 29.58
CA ALA A 16 -45.30 28.02 30.75
C ALA A 16 -44.50 27.74 32.04
N LEU A 17 -44.58 28.69 32.98
CA LEU A 17 -43.96 28.70 34.30
C LEU A 17 -44.78 27.90 35.33
N SER A 18 -44.11 27.30 36.32
CA SER A 18 -44.32 27.51 37.78
C SER A 18 -44.12 26.24 38.60
N ALA A 19 -43.18 26.29 39.56
CA ALA A 19 -43.44 26.13 41.00
C ALA A 19 -42.13 25.96 41.78
N CYS A 20 -41.85 26.88 42.71
CA CYS A 20 -40.82 26.73 43.74
C CYS A 20 -41.26 25.68 44.77
N SER A 21 -40.35 24.80 45.17
CA SER A 21 -40.35 24.24 46.52
C SER A 21 -38.91 24.08 46.98
N SER A 22 -38.59 24.74 48.09
CA SER A 22 -37.27 24.83 48.70
C SER A 22 -36.96 23.56 49.49
N ALA A 23 -35.79 22.96 49.26
CA ALA A 23 -35.14 22.03 50.18
C ALA A 23 -33.60 22.16 50.02
N PRO A 24 -32.82 21.96 51.11
CA PRO A 24 -31.46 22.46 51.23
C PRO A 24 -30.42 21.59 50.52
N ASP A 25 -29.33 22.25 50.12
CA ASP A 25 -28.08 21.77 49.54
C ASP A 25 -27.70 20.32 49.88
N ALA A 26 -27.72 19.48 48.83
CA ALA A 26 -26.84 18.33 48.72
C ALA A 26 -25.79 18.68 47.66
N PRO A 27 -24.47 18.50 47.93
CA PRO A 27 -23.45 18.78 46.93
C PRO A 27 -23.69 17.86 45.70
N PRO A 28 -23.63 18.41 44.48
CA PRO A 28 -23.83 17.60 43.28
C PRO A 28 -22.73 16.53 43.20
N PRO A 29 -23.03 15.30 42.73
CA PRO A 29 -22.00 14.33 42.40
C PRO A 29 -21.06 14.98 41.37
N GLY A 30 -19.77 14.95 41.67
CA GLY A 30 -18.73 15.62 40.90
C GLY A 30 -18.92 15.39 39.40
N THR A 31 -19.07 16.48 38.67
CA THR A 31 -19.00 16.49 37.21
C THR A 31 -17.62 15.97 36.82
N VAL A 32 -17.55 14.72 36.41
CA VAL A 32 -16.36 14.16 35.77
C VAL A 32 -16.13 15.00 34.52
N PRO A 33 -14.93 15.57 34.29
CA PRO A 33 -14.66 16.25 33.03
C PRO A 33 -14.92 15.25 31.90
N ALA A 34 -15.79 15.62 30.96
CA ALA A 34 -15.90 14.91 29.70
C ALA A 34 -14.54 15.04 29.01
N SER A 35 -13.71 14.01 29.12
CA SER A 35 -12.47 13.90 28.36
C SER A 35 -12.83 14.01 26.88
N ALA A 36 -12.48 15.13 26.27
CA ALA A 36 -12.41 15.24 24.82
C ALA A 36 -11.58 14.05 24.30
N PRO A 37 -11.95 13.43 23.17
CA PRO A 37 -11.13 12.37 22.61
C PRO A 37 -9.74 12.96 22.37
N ALA A 38 -8.74 12.39 23.02
CA ALA A 38 -7.37 12.72 22.75
C ALA A 38 -7.16 12.47 21.25
N SER A 39 -6.99 13.53 20.48
CA SER A 39 -6.43 13.42 19.14
C SER A 39 -5.03 12.88 19.36
N THR A 40 -4.88 11.56 19.23
CA THR A 40 -3.58 10.90 19.19
C THR A 40 -2.87 11.44 17.96
N SER A 41 -2.16 12.54 18.12
CA SER A 41 -1.20 12.99 17.12
C SER A 41 -0.20 11.87 16.95
N ALA A 42 -0.17 11.26 15.76
CA ALA A 42 0.83 10.28 15.42
C ALA A 42 2.22 10.81 15.84
N PRO A 43 3.05 10.01 16.51
CA PRO A 43 4.36 10.46 16.95
C PRO A 43 5.11 11.04 15.74
N ALA A 44 5.72 12.21 15.92
CA ALA A 44 6.51 12.85 14.88
C ALA A 44 7.71 11.94 14.56
N ARG A 45 7.57 11.12 13.51
CA ARG A 45 8.61 10.19 13.08
C ARG A 45 9.79 10.99 12.54
N THR A 46 11.00 10.48 12.77
CA THR A 46 12.23 10.92 12.10
C THR A 46 11.95 11.06 10.61
N LYS A 47 12.43 12.13 9.96
CA LYS A 47 12.23 12.33 8.51
C LYS A 47 12.73 11.09 7.78
N ILE A 48 11.81 10.32 7.22
CA ILE A 48 12.13 9.15 6.41
C ILE A 48 12.71 9.65 5.09
N ALA A 49 13.87 9.14 4.70
CA ALA A 49 14.50 9.45 3.42
C ALA A 49 14.00 8.44 2.37
N TYR A 50 12.97 8.84 1.63
CA TYR A 50 12.46 8.05 0.52
C TYR A 50 13.36 8.13 -0.70
N THR A 51 13.41 7.06 -1.48
CA THR A 51 14.03 7.05 -2.80
C THR A 51 13.26 7.99 -3.71
N LYS A 52 13.98 8.87 -4.41
CA LYS A 52 13.37 9.85 -5.30
C LYS A 52 12.70 9.14 -6.50
N PRO A 53 11.53 9.62 -6.97
CA PRO A 53 10.99 9.17 -8.25
C PRO A 53 12.01 9.34 -9.40
N GLY A 54 11.98 8.42 -10.37
CA GLY A 54 12.91 8.38 -11.49
C GLY A 54 14.33 7.90 -11.14
N THR A 55 14.54 7.44 -9.89
CA THR A 55 15.85 6.89 -9.50
C THR A 55 16.13 5.61 -10.29
N LYS A 56 17.33 5.52 -10.84
CA LYS A 56 17.86 4.31 -11.48
C LYS A 56 18.78 3.60 -10.52
N LEU A 57 18.43 2.37 -10.20
CA LEU A 57 19.12 1.47 -9.29
C LEU A 57 19.67 0.28 -10.07
N LYS A 58 20.73 -0.32 -9.54
CA LYS A 58 21.17 -1.64 -9.99
C LYS A 58 20.36 -2.73 -9.33
N ILE A 59 20.14 -3.86 -10.00
CA ILE A 59 19.62 -5.07 -9.35
C ILE A 59 20.48 -5.37 -8.11
N GLY A 60 19.83 -5.57 -6.96
CA GLY A 60 20.44 -5.72 -5.64
C GLY A 60 20.48 -4.44 -4.80
N GLU A 61 20.22 -3.25 -5.36
CA GLU A 61 20.13 -2.00 -4.60
C GLU A 61 18.72 -1.78 -4.02
N LYS A 62 18.67 -1.20 -2.81
CA LYS A 62 17.43 -0.96 -2.07
C LYS A 62 16.82 0.39 -2.41
N ALA A 63 15.53 0.40 -2.74
CA ALA A 63 14.69 1.60 -2.68
C ALA A 63 13.94 1.68 -1.34
N VAL A 64 13.71 2.88 -0.81
CA VAL A 64 12.84 3.11 0.35
C VAL A 64 11.61 3.86 -0.12
N VAL A 65 10.43 3.29 0.09
CA VAL A 65 9.15 3.83 -0.40
C VAL A 65 8.15 4.00 0.75
N PRO A 66 7.22 4.97 0.67
CA PRO A 66 6.16 5.13 1.66
C PRO A 66 5.28 3.89 1.73
N PHE A 67 4.88 3.54 2.95
CA PHE A 67 4.01 2.38 3.18
C PHE A 67 3.15 2.62 4.42
N THR A 68 1.90 2.19 4.42
CA THR A 68 1.01 2.39 5.57
C THR A 68 0.03 1.25 5.70
N THR A 69 -0.46 1.07 6.92
CA THR A 69 -1.59 0.22 7.27
C THR A 69 -2.53 1.02 8.16
N ASP A 70 -3.74 0.51 8.42
CA ASP A 70 -4.69 1.17 9.33
C ASP A 70 -4.10 1.38 10.74
N SER A 71 -3.22 0.48 11.18
CA SER A 71 -2.53 0.57 12.47
C SER A 71 -1.27 1.43 12.44
N SER A 72 -0.77 1.81 11.25
CA SER A 72 0.55 2.41 11.07
C SER A 72 0.52 3.51 9.99
N PRO A 73 0.04 4.72 10.33
CA PRO A 73 -0.39 5.72 9.35
C PRO A 73 0.73 6.42 8.55
N VAL A 74 2.01 6.26 8.90
CA VAL A 74 3.14 6.96 8.25
C VAL A 74 4.41 6.10 8.21
N GLY A 75 4.41 4.99 7.49
CA GLY A 75 5.51 4.03 7.46
C GLY A 75 6.41 4.08 6.24
N ALA A 76 7.41 3.20 6.21
CA ALA A 76 8.21 2.95 5.03
C ALA A 76 8.71 1.51 4.97
N VAL A 77 8.85 1.03 3.75
CA VAL A 77 9.46 -0.26 3.45
C VAL A 77 10.61 -0.08 2.48
N GLY A 78 11.60 -0.96 2.62
CA GLY A 78 12.64 -1.13 1.63
C GLY A 78 12.20 -2.16 0.60
N VAL A 79 12.45 -1.91 -0.67
CA VAL A 79 12.22 -2.85 -1.77
C VAL A 79 13.55 -3.06 -2.48
N THR A 80 13.97 -4.32 -2.62
CA THR A 80 15.21 -4.68 -3.28
C THR A 80 14.93 -5.78 -4.30
N VAL A 81 15.00 -5.46 -5.59
CA VAL A 81 14.94 -6.47 -6.65
C VAL A 81 16.24 -7.27 -6.62
N THR A 82 16.16 -8.56 -6.34
CA THR A 82 17.33 -9.41 -6.10
C THR A 82 17.75 -10.18 -7.35
N ARG A 83 16.78 -10.61 -8.17
CA ARG A 83 17.04 -11.40 -9.38
C ARG A 83 15.82 -11.40 -10.30
N ILE A 84 16.04 -11.70 -11.57
CA ILE A 84 14.99 -11.97 -12.55
C ILE A 84 15.26 -13.35 -13.15
N ASP A 85 14.37 -14.30 -12.89
CA ASP A 85 14.52 -15.69 -13.33
C ASP A 85 13.57 -15.98 -14.49
N ARG A 86 14.09 -16.58 -15.56
CA ARG A 86 13.27 -17.06 -16.67
C ARG A 86 12.71 -18.44 -16.35
N GLY A 87 11.38 -18.56 -16.28
CA GLY A 87 10.70 -19.84 -16.19
C GLY A 87 10.53 -20.52 -17.55
N THR A 88 9.67 -21.53 -17.59
CA THR A 88 9.42 -22.34 -18.79
C THR A 88 7.97 -22.23 -19.28
N GLN A 89 7.76 -22.42 -20.59
CA GLN A 89 6.40 -22.52 -21.14
C GLN A 89 5.62 -23.70 -20.53
N ALA A 90 6.32 -24.77 -20.14
CA ALA A 90 5.72 -25.92 -19.51
C ALA A 90 5.21 -25.61 -18.09
N GLU A 91 5.91 -24.77 -17.32
CA GLU A 91 5.39 -24.23 -16.05
C GLU A 91 4.11 -23.44 -16.27
N LEU A 92 4.14 -22.49 -17.21
CA LEU A 92 2.97 -21.66 -17.50
C LEU A 92 1.75 -22.50 -17.93
N ALA A 93 1.97 -23.51 -18.77
CA ALA A 93 0.90 -24.43 -19.19
C ALA A 93 0.29 -25.21 -18.03
N ARG A 94 1.06 -25.54 -16.98
CA ARG A 94 0.55 -26.22 -15.78
C ARG A 94 -0.33 -25.31 -14.91
N MET A 95 -0.18 -24.00 -15.01
CA MET A 95 -0.99 -23.03 -14.26
C MET A 95 -2.42 -22.88 -14.82
N ASN A 96 -2.71 -23.45 -16.01
CA ASN A 96 -4.05 -23.47 -16.63
C ASN A 96 -4.72 -22.08 -16.71
N LEU A 97 -3.95 -21.07 -17.12
CA LEU A 97 -4.35 -19.66 -17.17
C LEU A 97 -5.13 -19.28 -18.45
N GLY A 98 -5.54 -20.27 -19.23
CA GLY A 98 -6.26 -20.10 -20.50
C GLY A 98 -5.37 -20.09 -21.74
N ASP A 99 -5.98 -20.37 -22.89
CA ASP A 99 -5.28 -20.57 -24.16
C ASP A 99 -4.61 -19.29 -24.71
N ASP A 100 -5.08 -18.10 -24.28
CA ASP A 100 -4.57 -16.78 -24.70
C ASP A 100 -3.11 -16.51 -24.28
N LEU A 101 -2.57 -17.34 -23.40
CA LEU A 101 -1.19 -17.25 -22.88
C LEU A 101 -0.29 -18.37 -23.44
N THR A 102 -0.81 -19.18 -24.35
CA THR A 102 -0.06 -20.26 -25.00
C THR A 102 1.17 -19.71 -25.70
N GLY A 103 2.33 -20.31 -25.42
CA GLY A 103 3.60 -19.89 -26.00
C GLY A 103 4.28 -18.71 -25.28
N LEU A 104 3.62 -18.03 -24.35
CA LEU A 104 4.29 -17.03 -23.52
C LEU A 104 5.28 -17.69 -22.54
N VAL A 105 6.30 -16.94 -22.17
CA VAL A 105 7.34 -17.37 -21.24
C VAL A 105 7.20 -16.57 -19.94
N PRO A 106 7.10 -17.23 -18.78
CA PRO A 106 7.08 -16.53 -17.50
C PRO A 106 8.48 -16.07 -17.10
N PHE A 107 8.57 -14.89 -16.50
CA PHE A 107 9.75 -14.34 -15.85
C PHE A 107 9.37 -13.95 -14.42
N TYR A 108 10.15 -14.39 -13.44
CA TYR A 108 9.91 -14.13 -12.03
C TYR A 108 10.85 -13.03 -11.55
N VAL A 109 10.30 -11.86 -11.24
CA VAL A 109 11.01 -10.73 -10.65
C VAL A 109 11.05 -10.94 -9.14
N GLN A 110 12.16 -11.47 -8.64
CA GLN A 110 12.36 -11.76 -7.23
C GLN A 110 12.79 -10.50 -6.48
N PHE A 111 12.17 -10.22 -5.33
CA PHE A 111 12.53 -9.10 -4.49
C PHE A 111 12.37 -9.39 -3.00
N THR A 112 13.15 -8.65 -2.21
CA THR A 112 13.05 -8.65 -0.75
C THR A 112 12.43 -7.34 -0.30
N VAL A 113 11.53 -7.44 0.66
CA VAL A 113 10.92 -6.30 1.32
C VAL A 113 11.45 -6.22 2.76
N SER A 114 11.87 -5.04 3.20
CA SER A 114 12.33 -4.77 4.57
C SER A 114 11.46 -3.73 5.28
N ASN A 115 11.21 -3.91 6.58
CA ASN A 115 10.47 -2.94 7.39
C ASN A 115 11.44 -1.86 7.90
N GLU A 116 11.34 -0.63 7.40
CA GLU A 116 12.34 0.41 7.70
C GLU A 116 12.02 1.19 8.99
N THR A 117 10.75 1.18 9.39
CA THR A 117 10.22 1.99 10.49
C THR A 117 9.93 1.18 11.75
N GLY A 118 9.77 -0.13 11.63
CA GLY A 118 9.46 -1.07 12.71
C GLY A 118 8.00 -1.09 13.12
N ASP A 119 7.11 -0.62 12.27
CA ASP A 119 5.66 -0.69 12.46
C ASP A 119 5.12 -2.10 12.21
N ASP A 120 3.87 -2.34 12.61
CA ASP A 120 3.17 -3.57 12.24
C ASP A 120 2.61 -3.47 10.81
N PHE A 121 3.29 -4.16 9.90
CA PHE A 121 2.91 -4.32 8.51
C PHE A 121 2.54 -5.78 8.16
N SER A 122 2.31 -6.62 9.17
CA SER A 122 2.08 -8.07 8.98
C SER A 122 0.85 -8.39 8.11
N ALA A 123 -0.17 -7.55 8.17
CA ALA A 123 -1.42 -7.68 7.42
C ALA A 123 -1.36 -7.13 5.98
N SER A 124 -0.24 -6.60 5.54
CA SER A 124 -0.12 -5.95 4.23
C SER A 124 1.04 -6.51 3.42
N ARG A 125 0.97 -6.30 2.10
CA ARG A 125 2.01 -6.72 1.15
C ARG A 125 2.34 -5.53 0.27
N VAL A 126 3.60 -5.44 -0.14
CA VAL A 126 4.03 -4.48 -1.15
C VAL A 126 3.48 -4.89 -2.52
N THR A 127 3.00 -3.89 -3.24
CA THR A 127 2.45 -3.98 -4.61
C THR A 127 3.19 -3.04 -5.55
N GLY A 128 2.86 -3.10 -6.84
CA GLY A 128 3.40 -2.20 -7.87
C GLY A 128 4.87 -2.39 -8.17
N VAL A 129 5.37 -3.63 -8.03
CA VAL A 129 6.65 -4.03 -8.60
C VAL A 129 6.35 -4.79 -9.89
N SER A 130 6.75 -4.26 -11.04
CA SER A 130 6.56 -4.93 -12.35
C SER A 130 7.90 -5.20 -13.02
N GLY A 131 7.99 -6.22 -13.86
CA GLY A 131 9.19 -6.48 -14.65
C GLY A 131 9.17 -5.74 -15.99
N LEU A 132 10.35 -5.30 -16.42
CA LEU A 132 10.56 -4.53 -17.64
C LEU A 132 11.26 -5.33 -18.73
N LEU A 133 10.71 -5.29 -19.94
CA LEU A 133 11.36 -5.71 -21.16
C LEU A 133 12.53 -4.77 -21.51
N LYS A 134 13.35 -5.17 -22.49
CA LYS A 134 14.55 -4.42 -22.92
C LYS A 134 14.24 -3.00 -23.42
N ASP A 135 13.06 -2.78 -24.00
CA ASP A 135 12.59 -1.48 -24.47
C ASP A 135 11.96 -0.62 -23.37
N GLY A 136 11.87 -1.14 -22.14
CA GLY A 136 11.30 -0.48 -20.98
C GLY A 136 9.79 -0.63 -20.85
N SER A 137 9.11 -1.41 -21.69
CA SER A 137 7.70 -1.73 -21.46
C SER A 137 7.53 -2.81 -20.39
N LYS A 138 6.40 -2.78 -19.67
CA LYS A 138 5.99 -3.88 -18.78
C LYS A 138 5.74 -5.17 -19.56
N GLY A 139 5.82 -6.31 -18.87
CA GLY A 139 5.33 -7.58 -19.41
C GLY A 139 3.80 -7.58 -19.59
N ARG A 140 3.28 -8.61 -20.25
CA ARG A 140 1.87 -8.67 -20.67
C ARG A 140 0.92 -8.89 -19.49
N MET A 141 1.41 -9.42 -18.38
CA MET A 141 0.58 -9.80 -17.24
C MET A 141 1.42 -9.92 -15.98
N GLU A 142 0.95 -9.25 -14.94
CA GLU A 142 1.43 -9.37 -13.57
C GLU A 142 0.56 -10.41 -12.86
N LEU A 143 1.12 -11.59 -12.57
CA LEU A 143 0.42 -12.68 -11.90
C LEU A 143 0.81 -12.76 -10.42
N ALA A 144 -0.16 -13.19 -9.61
CA ALA A 144 -0.08 -13.16 -8.16
C ALA A 144 1.08 -14.02 -7.61
N PRO A 145 1.65 -13.61 -6.47
CA PRO A 145 2.84 -14.21 -5.85
C PRO A 145 2.62 -15.61 -5.24
N ASP A 146 1.50 -16.28 -5.50
CA ASP A 146 1.15 -17.57 -4.92
C ASP A 146 1.56 -18.78 -5.78
N SER A 147 2.34 -18.56 -6.85
CA SER A 147 2.98 -19.66 -7.58
C SER A 147 4.07 -20.33 -6.72
N PRO A 148 4.30 -21.65 -6.86
CA PRO A 148 5.38 -22.35 -6.15
C PRO A 148 6.77 -21.73 -6.38
N GLU A 149 6.98 -21.12 -7.55
CA GLU A 149 8.22 -20.43 -7.94
C GLU A 149 8.33 -19.03 -7.33
N CYS A 150 7.20 -18.37 -7.05
CA CYS A 150 7.12 -17.25 -6.10
C CYS A 150 7.02 -17.77 -4.68
N HIS A 151 8.10 -18.40 -4.22
CA HIS A 151 8.24 -18.69 -2.81
C HIS A 151 8.30 -17.38 -2.02
N SER A 152 7.17 -16.98 -1.46
CA SER A 152 7.18 -16.01 -0.38
C SER A 152 7.70 -16.71 0.86
N ASP A 153 8.85 -16.29 1.38
CA ASP A 153 9.22 -16.65 2.75
C ASP A 153 8.06 -16.23 3.64
N ALA A 154 7.68 -17.09 4.60
CA ALA A 154 6.68 -16.71 5.58
C ALA A 154 7.11 -15.38 6.17
N ALA A 155 6.26 -14.35 6.05
CA ALA A 155 6.49 -13.03 6.63
C ALA A 155 6.42 -13.16 8.16
N GLY A 156 7.43 -13.82 8.74
CA GLY A 156 7.58 -14.05 10.16
C GLY A 156 7.66 -12.70 10.84
N VAL A 157 6.51 -12.27 11.37
CA VAL A 157 6.34 -11.05 12.16
C VAL A 157 7.02 -9.85 11.49
N PHE A 158 6.44 -9.36 10.38
CA PHE A 158 6.84 -8.11 9.72
C PHE A 158 6.44 -6.88 10.55
N THR A 159 6.79 -6.89 11.84
CA THR A 159 6.39 -5.92 12.88
C THR A 159 7.59 -5.30 13.61
N ALA A 160 8.81 -5.53 13.12
CA ALA A 160 10.03 -5.05 13.73
C ALA A 160 10.92 -4.40 12.67
N LYS A 161 11.68 -3.37 13.08
CA LYS A 161 12.60 -2.69 12.17
C LYS A 161 13.67 -3.67 11.69
N GLY A 162 13.88 -3.73 10.38
CA GLY A 162 14.79 -4.66 9.73
C GLY A 162 14.22 -6.06 9.52
N ALA A 163 12.97 -6.35 9.93
CA ALA A 163 12.29 -7.56 9.53
C ALA A 163 12.17 -7.60 8.00
N THR A 164 12.34 -8.78 7.40
CA THR A 164 12.32 -8.95 5.95
C THR A 164 11.47 -10.14 5.52
N TYR A 165 10.94 -10.07 4.30
CA TYR A 165 10.40 -11.24 3.61
C TYR A 165 10.79 -11.20 2.12
N GLY A 166 11.01 -12.37 1.52
CA GLY A 166 11.15 -12.53 0.07
C GLY A 166 9.80 -12.74 -0.60
N THR A 167 9.64 -12.28 -1.83
CA THR A 167 8.47 -12.55 -2.68
C THR A 167 8.84 -12.32 -4.16
N CYS A 168 7.94 -12.63 -5.10
CA CYS A 168 8.13 -12.23 -6.49
C CYS A 168 6.85 -11.81 -7.19
N MET A 169 7.02 -11.12 -8.32
CA MET A 169 5.98 -10.93 -9.32
C MET A 169 6.33 -11.71 -10.57
N MET A 170 5.33 -12.31 -11.22
CA MET A 170 5.52 -12.99 -12.49
C MET A 170 5.07 -12.11 -13.64
N GLU A 171 5.96 -11.95 -14.62
CA GLU A 171 5.71 -11.27 -15.89
C GLU A 171 5.67 -12.27 -17.04
N LEU A 172 4.72 -12.08 -17.96
CA LEU A 172 4.65 -12.89 -19.18
C LEU A 172 5.24 -12.14 -20.38
N ALA A 173 6.21 -12.76 -21.04
CA ALA A 173 6.85 -12.22 -22.22
C ALA A 173 6.62 -13.11 -23.45
N VAL A 174 6.52 -12.51 -24.63
CA VAL A 174 6.44 -13.26 -25.89
C VAL A 174 7.76 -13.98 -26.17
N PRO A 175 7.77 -15.13 -26.87
CA PRO A 175 9.00 -15.82 -27.26
C PRO A 175 10.02 -14.88 -27.91
N GLY A 176 11.28 -14.96 -27.48
CA GLY A 176 12.37 -14.13 -27.99
C GLY A 176 12.51 -12.77 -27.32
N THR A 177 11.57 -12.37 -26.46
CA THR A 177 11.72 -11.20 -25.57
C THR A 177 12.20 -11.62 -24.18
N THR A 178 12.83 -10.69 -23.48
CA THR A 178 13.42 -10.93 -22.16
C THR A 178 13.04 -9.80 -21.22
N VAL A 179 12.60 -10.15 -20.02
CA VAL A 179 12.53 -9.22 -18.89
C VAL A 179 13.96 -9.04 -18.37
N THR A 180 14.46 -7.80 -18.38
CA THR A 180 15.85 -7.46 -18.02
C THR A 180 15.94 -6.50 -16.85
N GLY A 181 14.84 -5.87 -16.47
CA GLY A 181 14.78 -4.95 -15.35
C GLY A 181 13.46 -5.07 -14.61
N ALA A 182 13.26 -4.17 -13.66
CA ALA A 182 12.03 -4.05 -12.91
C ALA A 182 11.76 -2.59 -12.56
N GLU A 183 10.52 -2.28 -12.21
CA GLU A 183 10.14 -0.96 -11.76
C GLU A 183 9.26 -1.00 -10.51
N TYR A 184 9.22 0.13 -9.83
CA TYR A 184 8.23 0.41 -8.79
C TYR A 184 7.50 1.70 -9.14
N ASP A 185 6.18 1.59 -9.31
CA ASP A 185 5.30 2.67 -9.77
C ASP A 185 4.05 2.90 -8.90
N ASP A 186 3.97 2.26 -7.74
CA ASP A 186 2.83 2.42 -6.82
C ASP A 186 2.81 3.80 -6.16
N ASP A 187 1.73 4.54 -6.40
CA ASP A 187 1.47 5.87 -5.85
C ASP A 187 0.38 5.88 -4.76
N SER A 188 -0.12 4.72 -4.34
CA SER A 188 -1.18 4.57 -3.31
C SER A 188 -0.83 5.31 -2.01
N TYR A 189 0.46 5.50 -1.75
CA TYR A 189 1.01 6.12 -0.55
C TYR A 189 1.75 7.43 -0.82
N ALA A 190 1.69 7.98 -2.03
CA ALA A 190 2.40 9.21 -2.40
C ALA A 190 1.96 10.43 -1.57
N TRP A 191 0.73 10.42 -1.04
CA TRP A 191 0.21 11.46 -0.15
C TRP A 191 0.93 11.54 1.20
N LEU A 192 1.61 10.46 1.64
CA LEU A 192 2.42 10.45 2.87
C LEU A 192 3.70 11.27 2.73
N ALA A 193 4.20 11.44 1.51
CA ALA A 193 5.51 12.03 1.25
C ALA A 193 5.47 12.89 -0.02
N LYS A 194 5.40 14.21 0.15
CA LYS A 194 5.46 15.11 -1.01
C LYS A 194 6.69 14.82 -1.87
N GLY A 195 6.46 14.63 -3.17
CA GLY A 195 7.52 14.36 -4.14
C GLY A 195 7.83 12.88 -4.35
N THR A 196 6.95 11.95 -3.92
CA THR A 196 7.05 10.51 -4.23
C THR A 196 5.98 10.07 -5.23
N ASP A 197 5.90 10.75 -6.38
CA ASP A 197 5.03 10.37 -7.50
C ASP A 197 5.74 9.32 -8.37
N TYR A 198 5.61 8.05 -7.97
CA TYR A 198 6.24 6.92 -8.65
C TYR A 198 5.50 6.50 -9.91
N GLN A 199 4.19 6.73 -10.00
CA GLN A 199 3.44 6.45 -11.22
C GLN A 199 3.92 7.33 -12.38
N ALA A 200 4.18 8.62 -12.14
CA ALA A 200 4.70 9.51 -13.18
C ALA A 200 6.20 9.28 -13.46
N ASN A 201 6.98 8.92 -12.43
CA ASN A 201 8.43 8.73 -12.54
C ASN A 201 8.85 7.49 -11.72
N PRO A 202 8.75 6.29 -12.28
CA PRO A 202 9.00 5.06 -11.54
C PRO A 202 10.47 4.96 -11.10
N ILE A 203 10.68 4.21 -10.01
CA ILE A 203 12.02 3.74 -9.65
C ILE A 203 12.33 2.55 -10.56
N ILE A 204 13.53 2.50 -11.13
CA ILE A 204 13.91 1.48 -12.11
C ILE A 204 15.13 0.70 -11.62
N TRP A 205 15.03 -0.62 -11.58
CA TRP A 205 16.15 -1.54 -11.40
C TRP A 205 16.61 -2.12 -12.73
N GLN A 206 17.91 -2.02 -13.01
CA GLN A 206 18.55 -2.57 -14.21
C GLN A 206 19.85 -3.30 -13.85
N PRO A 207 20.37 -4.19 -14.73
CA PRO A 207 21.64 -4.90 -14.51
C PRO A 207 22.86 -3.96 -14.40
#